data_AF-A0A3L6PQL4-F1
#
_entry.id   AF-A0A3L6PQL4-F1
#
_cell.length_a   1.000
_cell.length_b   1.000
_cell.length_c   1.000
_cell.angle_alpha   90.00
_cell.angle_beta   90.00
_cell.angle_gamma   90.00
#
_symmetry.space_group_name_H-M   'P 1'
#
loop_
_entity.id
_entity.type
_entity.pdbx_description
1 polymer ?
#
loop_
_entity_poly.entity_id
_entity_poly.type
_entity_poly.pdbx_seq_one_letter_code
_entity_poly.pdbx_strand_id
1 'polypeptide(L)'
;MAAELGQQTVELGAMVRLAAEESYLALRELVERSRAEAEAEAQGKEGVRLRSDTEKKIDLLKFVDRTRQRMLRLHVLAKWCQQVQGSL
;
A
#
# COMPACT_ATOMS: atom_id res chain seq x y z
N MET A 1 13.39 31.00 13.11
CA MET A 1 12.35 31.13 12.07
C MET A 1 11.22 30.18 12.43
N ALA A 2 10.12 30.71 12.95
CA ALA A 2 8.92 29.91 13.17
C ALA A 2 8.34 29.62 11.79
N ALA A 3 8.39 28.38 11.33
CA ALA A 3 7.66 27.97 10.14
C ALA A 3 6.17 28.23 10.42
N GLU A 4 5.52 29.07 9.62
CA GLU A 4 4.10 29.33 9.77
C GLU A 4 3.34 28.02 9.55
N LEU A 5 2.60 27.60 10.58
CA LEU A 5 1.67 26.48 10.53
C LEU A 5 0.71 26.70 9.36
N GLY A 6 0.95 26.00 8.23
CA GLY A 6 0.15 26.13 7.01
C GLY A 6 0.96 26.16 5.70
N GLN A 7 2.25 26.47 5.73
CA GLN A 7 3.04 26.59 4.49
C GLN A 7 3.42 25.26 3.83
N GLN A 8 3.24 24.12 4.50
CA GLN A 8 3.52 22.77 3.97
C GLN A 8 2.33 21.82 4.19
N THR A 9 1.14 22.21 3.75
CA THR A 9 -0.05 21.34 3.80
C THR A 9 -0.26 20.63 2.48
N VAL A 10 -0.70 19.37 2.55
CA VAL A 10 -1.13 18.58 1.37
C VAL A 10 -2.64 18.41 1.46
N GLU A 11 -3.32 18.47 0.31
CA GLU A 11 -4.76 18.21 0.23
C GLU A 11 -5.07 16.74 0.59
N LEU A 12 -6.06 16.51 1.44
CA LEU A 12 -6.41 15.18 1.93
C LEU A 12 -6.75 14.23 0.76
N GLY A 13 -7.46 14.70 -0.25
CA GLY A 13 -7.79 13.92 -1.45
C GLY A 13 -6.53 13.47 -2.21
N ALA A 14 -5.55 14.37 -2.40
CA ALA A 14 -4.26 14.01 -2.97
C ALA A 14 -3.52 12.94 -2.15
N MET A 15 -3.50 13.05 -0.82
CA MET A 15 -2.89 12.03 0.04
C MET A 15 -3.60 10.66 -0.07
N VAL A 16 -4.93 10.65 -0.09
CA VAL A 16 -5.72 9.42 -0.26
C VAL A 16 -5.46 8.77 -1.62
N ARG A 17 -5.37 9.58 -2.68
CA ARG A 17 -5.08 9.10 -4.03
C ARG A 17 -3.70 8.45 -4.12
N LEU A 18 -2.66 9.14 -3.64
CA LEU A 18 -1.30 8.60 -3.60
C LEU A 18 -1.23 7.30 -2.81
N ALA A 19 -1.86 7.27 -1.63
CA ALA A 19 -1.94 6.06 -0.82
C ALA A 19 -2.64 4.89 -1.53
N ALA A 20 -3.71 5.16 -2.30
CA ALA A 20 -4.42 4.17 -3.08
C ALA A 20 -3.56 3.65 -4.25
N GLU A 21 -2.91 4.55 -4.98
CA GLU A 21 -2.00 4.22 -6.09
C GLU A 21 -0.82 3.37 -5.60
N GLU A 22 -0.16 3.76 -4.52
CA GLU A 22 0.92 2.96 -3.90
C GLU A 22 0.44 1.57 -3.48
N SER A 23 -0.76 1.47 -2.90
CA SER A 23 -1.33 0.18 -2.48
C SER A 23 -1.61 -0.71 -3.69
N TYR A 24 -2.14 -0.13 -4.76
CA TYR A 24 -2.39 -0.85 -6.01
C TYR A 24 -1.10 -1.34 -6.66
N LEU A 25 -0.08 -0.47 -6.76
CA LEU A 25 1.22 -0.84 -7.34
C LEU A 25 1.89 -1.98 -6.57
N ALA A 26 1.87 -1.94 -5.24
CA ALA A 26 2.42 -3.00 -4.41
C ALA A 26 1.69 -4.34 -4.59
N LEU A 27 0.35 -4.31 -4.70
CA LEU A 27 -0.43 -5.52 -4.99
C LEU A 27 -0.12 -6.07 -6.37
N ARG A 28 -0.07 -5.19 -7.38
CA ARG A 28 0.25 -5.54 -8.75
C ARG A 28 1.61 -6.22 -8.85
N GLU A 29 2.63 -5.70 -8.19
CA GLU A 29 3.97 -6.30 -8.13
C GLU A 29 3.94 -7.71 -7.50
N LEU A 30 3.13 -7.93 -6.45
CA LEU A 30 2.95 -9.27 -5.87
C LEU A 30 2.31 -10.25 -6.86
N VAL A 31 1.29 -9.81 -7.58
CA VAL A 31 0.59 -10.64 -8.59
C VAL A 31 1.51 -10.95 -9.77
N GLU A 32 2.21 -9.95 -10.30
CA GLU A 32 3.13 -10.11 -11.43
C GLU A 32 4.26 -11.08 -11.07
N ARG A 33 4.86 -10.97 -9.87
CA ARG A 33 5.83 -11.96 -9.39
C ARG A 33 5.26 -13.36 -9.31
N SER A 34 4.05 -13.52 -8.77
CA SER A 34 3.40 -14.83 -8.68
C SER A 34 3.12 -15.44 -10.05
N ARG A 35 2.79 -14.63 -11.06
CA ARG A 35 2.59 -15.09 -12.44
C ARG A 35 3.90 -15.50 -13.08
N ALA A 36 4.95 -14.69 -12.96
CA ALA A 36 6.27 -15.00 -13.48
C ALA A 36 6.84 -16.31 -12.91
N GLU A 37 6.59 -16.58 -11.62
CA GLU A 37 6.94 -17.86 -10.99
C GLU A 37 6.15 -19.03 -11.58
N ALA A 38 4.84 -18.89 -11.77
CA ALA A 38 4.01 -19.94 -12.38
C ALA A 38 4.41 -20.22 -13.84
N GLU A 39 4.79 -19.18 -14.60
CA GLU A 39 5.30 -19.33 -15.96
C GLU A 39 6.67 -20.01 -15.99
N ALA A 40 7.57 -19.68 -15.06
CA ALA A 40 8.87 -20.32 -14.94
C ALA A 40 8.77 -21.81 -14.57
N GLU A 41 7.81 -22.15 -13.69
CA GLU A 41 7.47 -23.53 -13.34
C GLU A 41 6.92 -24.30 -14.56
N ALA A 42 5.97 -23.71 -15.30
CA ALA A 42 5.40 -24.32 -16.51
C ALA A 42 6.43 -24.52 -17.63
N GLN A 43 7.43 -23.64 -17.72
CA GLN A 43 8.54 -23.73 -18.70
C GLN A 43 9.65 -24.69 -18.26
N GLY A 44 9.56 -25.31 -17.09
CA GLY A 44 10.56 -26.27 -16.60
C GLY A 44 11.96 -25.67 -16.45
N LYS A 45 12.08 -24.37 -16.14
CA LYS A 45 13.38 -23.71 -15.96
C LYS A 45 14.11 -24.30 -14.75
N GLU A 46 15.01 -25.26 -14.99
CA GLU A 46 15.93 -25.78 -13.98
C GLU A 46 16.78 -24.64 -13.39
N GLY A 47 16.85 -24.57 -12.05
CA GLY A 47 17.62 -23.58 -11.31
C GLY A 47 16.85 -22.36 -10.81
N VAL A 48 15.57 -22.19 -11.17
CA VAL A 48 14.72 -21.13 -10.60
C VAL A 48 14.15 -21.62 -9.26
N ARG A 49 14.54 -20.97 -8.15
CA ARG A 49 13.90 -21.21 -6.84
C ARG A 49 12.49 -20.63 -6.86
N LEU A 50 11.50 -21.50 -7.04
CA LEU A 50 10.08 -21.15 -6.89
C LEU A 50 9.77 -20.91 -5.42
N ARG A 51 9.04 -19.83 -5.12
CA ARG A 51 8.52 -19.62 -3.77
C ARG A 51 7.43 -20.64 -3.47
N SER A 52 7.45 -21.16 -2.26
CA SER A 52 6.39 -22.02 -1.73
C SER A 52 5.08 -21.25 -1.60
N ASP A 53 3.95 -21.95 -1.64
CA ASP A 53 2.64 -21.37 -1.38
C ASP A 53 2.54 -20.68 -0.03
N THR A 54 3.26 -21.20 0.97
CA THR A 54 3.33 -20.59 2.31
C THR A 54 4.01 -19.21 2.25
N GLU A 55 5.14 -19.09 1.55
CA GLU A 55 5.83 -17.80 1.37
C GLU A 55 4.94 -16.79 0.62
N LYS A 56 4.28 -17.23 -0.46
CA LYS A 56 3.33 -16.39 -1.22
C LYS A 56 2.17 -15.89 -0.34
N LYS A 57 1.59 -16.78 0.47
CA LYS A 57 0.52 -16.43 1.43
C LYS A 57 1.00 -15.44 2.49
N ILE A 58 2.19 -15.64 3.03
CA ILE A 58 2.79 -14.72 4.02
C ILE A 58 2.95 -13.32 3.41
N ASP A 59 3.46 -13.21 2.18
CA ASP A 59 3.65 -11.91 1.53
C ASP A 59 2.32 -11.21 1.23
N LEU A 60 1.28 -11.96 0.84
CA LEU A 60 -0.07 -11.42 0.70
C LEU A 60 -0.62 -10.89 2.04
N LEU A 61 -0.44 -11.64 3.13
CA LEU A 61 -0.87 -11.21 4.47
C LEU A 61 -0.14 -9.93 4.92
N LYS A 62 1.18 -9.84 4.68
CA LYS A 62 1.95 -8.62 4.94
C LYS A 62 1.43 -7.43 4.14
N PHE A 63 1.07 -7.63 2.88
CA PHE A 63 0.45 -6.59 2.05
C PHE A 63 -0.87 -6.11 2.63
N VAL A 64 -1.75 -7.05 3.02
CA VAL A 64 -3.06 -6.74 3.61
C VAL A 64 -2.90 -5.95 4.90
N ASP A 65 -2.01 -6.38 5.80
CA ASP A 65 -1.75 -5.69 7.07
C ASP A 65 -1.24 -4.26 6.85
N ARG A 66 -0.22 -4.07 6.01
CA ARG A 66 0.31 -2.73 5.67
C ARG A 66 -0.76 -1.82 5.07
N THR A 67 -1.58 -2.36 4.16
CA THR A 67 -2.65 -1.61 3.49
C THR A 67 -3.74 -1.22 4.48
N ARG A 68 -4.15 -2.12 5.38
CA ARG A 68 -5.11 -1.84 6.45
C ARG A 68 -4.59 -0.76 7.40
N GLN A 69 -3.34 -0.83 7.82
CA GLN A 69 -2.74 0.19 8.68
C GLN A 69 -2.71 1.57 8.01
N ARG A 70 -2.37 1.62 6.72
CA ARG A 70 -2.42 2.86 5.92
C ARG A 70 -3.85 3.43 5.87
N MET A 71 -4.85 2.59 5.63
CA MET A 71 -6.26 2.99 5.63
C MET A 71 -6.74 3.50 6.99
N LEU A 72 -6.31 2.88 8.09
CA LEU A 72 -6.62 3.36 9.45
C LEU A 72 -6.03 4.74 9.70
N ARG A 73 -4.77 4.99 9.30
CA ARG A 73 -4.14 6.31 9.42
C ARG A 73 -4.89 7.37 8.61
N LEU A 74 -5.26 7.07 7.37
CA LEU A 74 -6.08 7.97 6.55
C LEU A 74 -7.46 8.22 7.15
N HIS A 75 -8.09 7.20 7.75
CA HIS A 75 -9.38 7.35 8.42
C HIS A 75 -9.29 8.31 9.60
N VAL A 76 -8.25 8.17 10.44
CA VAL A 76 -8.00 9.09 11.56
C VAL A 76 -7.78 10.51 11.06
N LEU A 77 -6.96 10.69 10.01
CA LEU A 77 -6.73 12.01 9.41
C LEU A 77 -8.02 12.62 8.87
N ALA A 78 -8.84 11.84 8.16
CA ALA A 78 -10.12 12.31 7.64
C ALA A 78 -11.07 12.75 8.77
N LYS A 79 -11.14 11.98 9.87
CA LYS A 79 -11.92 12.35 11.06
C LYS A 79 -11.42 13.63 11.70
N TRP A 80 -10.10 13.81 11.79
CA TRP A 80 -9.49 15.03 12.30
C TRP A 80 -9.81 16.24 11.43
N CYS A 81 -9.70 16.13 10.10
CA CYS A 81 -10.06 17.20 9.18
C CYS A 81 -11.53 17.63 9.33
N GLN A 82 -12.45 16.67 9.53
CA GLN A 82 -13.87 16.96 9.80
C GLN A 82 -14.07 17.70 11.12
N GLN A 83 -13.37 17.28 12.18
CA GLN A 83 -13.50 17.89 13.50
C GLN A 83 -13.00 19.35 13.52
N VAL A 84 -11.87 19.63 12.87
CA VAL A 84 -11.31 21.00 12.78
C VAL A 84 -12.25 21.93 12.00
N GLN A 85 -12.93 21.43 10.96
CA GLN A 85 -13.92 22.20 10.21
C GLN A 85 -15.19 22.51 11.03
N GLY A 86 -15.53 21.70 12.04
CA GLY A 86 -16.69 21.93 12.90
C GLY A 86 -16.41 22.75 14.16
N SER A 87 -15.15 23.02 14.50
CA SER A 87 -14.74 23.79 15.68
C SER A 87 -14.25 25.21 15.38
N LEU A 88 -14.22 25.60 14.11
CA LEU A 88 -13.98 26.96 13.61
C LEU A 88 -15.32 27.62 13.29
#